data_AF-A0A7X8HZ67-F1
#
_entry.id   AF-A0A7X8HZ67-F1
#
_cell.length_a   1.000
_cell.length_b   1.000
_cell.length_c   1.000
_cell.angle_alpha   90.00
_cell.angle_beta   90.00
_cell.angle_gamma   90.00
#
_symmetry.space_group_name_H-M   'P 1'
#
loop_
_entity.id
_entity.type
_entity.pdbx_description
1 polymer ?
#
loop_
_entity_poly.entity_id
_entity_poly.type
_entity_poly.pdbx_seq_one_letter_code
_entity_poly.pdbx_strand_id
1 'polypeptide(L)'
;MKNNSLMLAFSFLFLLLAACEKDSIKDESSKPLLPLDTNNSWTYERTTTYGTNSYSTEFDICNIADFEGYTSREYVVGEPISLLKNDKDGNCIEYLFNDNELVYSTILFKNGLKKGDKWNYKAAVFTDGDYSKYEIEEREIKCIVTDSLISTPAGDFICVGFEYHPGGFQSNGDPNHTMIQFLSENIGIVKHMHYEHDNGDTWLFAETVLVDYTVNN
;
A
#
# COMPACT_ATOMS: atom_id res chain seq x y z
N MET A 1 -55.31 -14.52 47.53
CA MET A 1 -55.09 -14.02 46.15
C MET A 1 -53.84 -13.16 46.10
N LYS A 2 -52.65 -13.77 46.10
CA LYS A 2 -51.35 -13.14 45.78
C LYS A 2 -50.44 -14.26 45.28
N ASN A 3 -49.61 -13.99 44.27
CA ASN A 3 -48.43 -14.76 43.81
C ASN A 3 -48.41 -15.26 42.34
N ASN A 4 -49.26 -14.78 41.43
CA ASN A 4 -49.12 -15.14 40.00
C ASN A 4 -48.33 -14.10 39.17
N SER A 5 -48.00 -12.92 39.72
CA SER A 5 -47.32 -11.86 38.96
C SER A 5 -45.79 -11.93 39.01
N LEU A 6 -45.21 -12.71 39.93
CA LEU A 6 -43.75 -12.80 40.10
C LEU A 6 -43.10 -13.82 39.15
N MET A 7 -43.86 -14.81 38.67
CA MET A 7 -43.33 -15.92 37.88
C MET A 7 -43.15 -15.56 36.38
N LEU A 8 -43.94 -14.62 35.85
CA LEU A 8 -43.75 -14.10 34.47
C LEU A 8 -42.52 -13.19 34.36
N ALA A 9 -42.21 -12.41 35.39
CA ALA A 9 -41.07 -11.49 35.37
C ALA A 9 -39.72 -12.24 35.36
N PHE A 10 -39.64 -13.42 35.99
CA PHE A 10 -38.43 -14.24 35.98
C PHE A 10 -38.20 -14.99 34.67
N SER A 11 -39.28 -15.26 33.91
CA SER A 11 -39.21 -15.98 32.63
C SER A 11 -38.72 -15.08 31.48
N PHE A 12 -38.97 -13.77 31.54
CA PHE A 12 -38.47 -12.80 30.56
C PHE A 12 -36.99 -12.47 30.74
N LEU A 13 -36.44 -12.60 31.96
CA LEU A 13 -35.03 -12.31 32.24
C LEU A 13 -34.09 -13.40 31.70
N PHE A 14 -34.55 -14.65 31.59
CA PHE A 14 -33.77 -15.74 30.99
C PHE A 14 -33.71 -15.69 29.46
N LEU A 15 -34.74 -15.13 28.80
CA LEU A 15 -34.73 -14.94 27.33
C LEU A 15 -33.78 -13.82 26.89
N LEU A 16 -33.48 -12.85 27.76
CA LEU A 16 -32.52 -11.78 27.48
C LEU A 16 -31.05 -12.22 27.65
N LEU A 17 -30.79 -13.29 28.39
CA LEU A 17 -29.43 -13.82 28.60
C LEU A 17 -29.04 -14.91 27.58
N ALA A 18 -30.00 -15.50 26.86
CA ALA A 18 -29.75 -16.49 25.82
C ALA A 18 -29.53 -15.88 24.42
N ALA A 19 -29.73 -14.57 24.24
CA ALA A 19 -29.62 -13.87 22.95
C ALA A 19 -28.24 -13.23 22.69
N CYS A 20 -27.20 -13.67 23.41
CA CYS A 20 -25.85 -13.17 23.22
C CYS A 20 -24.84 -14.32 23.28
N GLU A 21 -25.10 -15.40 22.53
CA GLU A 21 -23.98 -16.05 21.88
C GLU A 21 -23.45 -15.02 20.88
N LYS A 22 -22.41 -14.30 21.31
CA LYS A 22 -21.55 -13.57 20.38
C LYS A 22 -21.07 -14.62 19.40
N ASP A 23 -21.73 -14.68 18.24
CA ASP A 23 -21.03 -14.96 17.00
C ASP A 23 -19.77 -14.13 17.08
N SER A 24 -18.63 -14.79 17.24
CA SER A 24 -17.35 -14.16 17.04
C SER A 24 -17.47 -13.51 15.68
N ILE A 25 -17.59 -12.18 15.65
CA ILE A 25 -17.45 -11.38 14.44
C ILE A 25 -16.17 -11.94 13.85
N LYS A 26 -16.30 -12.75 12.79
CA LYS A 26 -15.14 -13.18 12.01
C LYS A 26 -14.49 -11.85 11.68
N ASP A 27 -13.30 -11.67 12.22
CA ASP A 27 -12.45 -10.52 11.92
C ASP A 27 -12.42 -10.51 10.38
N GLU A 28 -13.23 -9.65 9.76
CA GLU A 28 -13.17 -9.45 8.33
C GLU A 28 -11.82 -8.78 8.15
N SER A 29 -10.78 -9.60 7.97
CA SER A 29 -9.44 -9.10 7.75
C SER A 29 -9.57 -8.09 6.63
N SER A 30 -9.27 -6.83 6.94
CA SER A 30 -9.44 -5.74 5.99
C SER A 30 -8.70 -6.10 4.72
N LYS A 31 -9.41 -6.02 3.58
CA LYS A 31 -8.84 -6.37 2.28
C LYS A 31 -7.60 -5.50 2.04
N PRO A 32 -6.44 -6.08 1.71
CA PRO A 32 -5.24 -5.30 1.53
C PRO A 32 -5.35 -4.41 0.28
N LEU A 33 -4.71 -3.24 0.32
CA LEU A 33 -4.61 -2.40 -0.89
C LEU A 33 -3.73 -3.05 -1.95
N LEU A 34 -2.69 -3.78 -1.54
CA LEU A 34 -1.79 -4.53 -2.42
C LEU A 34 -1.86 -6.02 -2.07
N PRO A 35 -2.53 -6.87 -2.85
CA PRO A 35 -2.62 -8.29 -2.58
C PRO A 35 -1.29 -8.97 -2.95
N LEU A 36 -0.48 -9.31 -1.93
CA LEU A 36 0.83 -9.94 -2.11
C LEU A 36 0.66 -11.47 -2.19
N ASP A 37 0.89 -12.04 -3.37
CA ASP A 37 0.92 -13.48 -3.64
C ASP A 37 1.83 -13.75 -4.85
N THR A 38 2.50 -14.90 -4.88
CA THR A 38 3.39 -15.32 -5.99
C THR A 38 2.67 -15.60 -7.32
N ASN A 39 1.36 -15.81 -7.28
CA ASN A 39 0.55 -16.03 -8.47
C ASN A 39 -0.17 -14.76 -8.93
N ASN A 40 0.11 -13.62 -8.29
CA ASN A 40 -0.41 -12.34 -8.70
C ASN A 40 0.56 -11.67 -9.68
N SER A 41 0.00 -11.04 -10.71
CA SER A 41 0.76 -10.35 -11.74
C SER A 41 0.03 -9.09 -12.18
N TRP A 42 0.80 -8.08 -12.59
CA TRP A 42 0.28 -6.83 -13.11
C TRP A 42 1.06 -6.42 -14.35
N THR A 43 0.34 -5.99 -15.39
CA THR A 43 0.93 -5.45 -16.60
C THR A 43 0.54 -3.98 -16.73
N TYR A 44 1.53 -3.15 -16.99
CA TYR A 44 1.39 -1.72 -17.06
C TYR A 44 1.84 -1.18 -18.42
N GLU A 45 1.26 -0.05 -18.79
CA GLU A 45 1.78 0.82 -19.83
C GLU A 45 2.27 2.11 -19.18
N ARG A 46 3.52 2.47 -19.46
CA ARG A 46 4.12 3.73 -19.04
C ARG A 46 4.30 4.62 -20.26
N THR A 47 3.72 5.81 -20.18
CA THR A 47 3.92 6.89 -21.15
C THR A 47 4.78 7.97 -20.49
N THR A 48 5.82 8.39 -21.19
CA THR A 48 6.73 9.47 -20.78
C THR A 48 6.80 10.53 -21.87
N THR A 49 7.51 11.63 -21.60
CA THR A 49 7.85 12.63 -22.62
C THR A 49 8.64 12.06 -23.81
N TYR A 50 9.26 10.89 -23.65
CA TYR A 50 10.08 10.23 -24.68
C TYR A 50 9.38 9.10 -25.43
N GLY A 51 8.15 8.74 -25.05
CA GLY A 51 7.37 7.67 -25.67
C GLY A 51 6.72 6.72 -24.67
N THR A 52 6.16 5.64 -25.19
CA THR A 52 5.37 4.65 -24.45
C THR A 52 6.05 3.28 -24.44
N ASN A 53 6.09 2.63 -23.27
CA ASN A 53 6.62 1.30 -23.08
C ASN A 53 5.72 0.48 -22.15
N SER A 54 5.58 -0.82 -22.44
CA SER A 54 4.86 -1.76 -21.58
C SER A 54 5.84 -2.57 -20.73
N TYR A 55 5.43 -2.92 -19.51
CA TYR A 55 6.18 -3.81 -18.64
C TYR A 55 5.23 -4.57 -17.70
N SER A 56 5.69 -5.70 -17.18
CA SER A 56 4.94 -6.48 -16.19
C SER A 56 5.74 -6.62 -14.90
N THR A 57 5.04 -6.79 -13.79
CA THR A 57 5.63 -7.08 -12.49
C THR A 57 4.92 -8.29 -11.89
N GLU A 58 5.71 -9.13 -11.25
CA GLU A 58 5.30 -10.29 -10.45
C GLU A 58 6.03 -10.20 -9.10
N PHE A 59 5.54 -10.93 -8.11
CA PHE A 59 6.22 -11.06 -6.82
C PHE A 59 6.74 -12.49 -6.65
N ASP A 60 7.95 -12.60 -6.13
CA ASP A 60 8.53 -13.84 -5.63
C ASP A 60 8.53 -13.83 -4.10
N ILE A 61 8.58 -15.02 -3.50
CA ILE A 61 8.88 -15.18 -2.06
C ILE A 61 10.39 -15.17 -1.87
N CYS A 62 10.85 -14.33 -0.94
CA CYS A 62 12.23 -14.29 -0.50
C CYS A 62 12.31 -14.54 1.01
N ASN A 63 13.34 -15.26 1.42
CA ASN A 63 13.62 -15.62 2.81
C ASN A 63 14.96 -15.05 3.23
N ILE A 64 14.96 -14.17 4.24
CA ILE A 64 16.17 -13.51 4.77
C ILE A 64 16.09 -13.51 6.28
N ALA A 65 17.12 -14.00 6.98
CA ALA A 65 17.16 -14.02 8.44
C ALA A 65 15.87 -14.57 9.11
N ASP A 66 15.37 -15.71 8.63
CA ASP A 66 14.10 -16.33 9.06
C ASP A 66 12.84 -15.47 8.85
N PHE A 67 12.94 -14.39 8.07
CA PHE A 67 11.83 -13.57 7.62
C PHE A 67 11.44 -13.94 6.19
N GLU A 68 10.20 -14.40 6.03
CA GLU A 68 9.57 -14.62 4.73
C GLU A 68 8.75 -13.39 4.32
N GLY A 69 9.00 -12.87 3.12
CA GLY A 69 8.24 -11.77 2.52
C GLY A 69 8.28 -11.78 1.00
N TYR A 70 7.56 -10.85 0.38
CA TYR A 70 7.42 -10.75 -1.07
C TYR A 70 8.36 -9.70 -1.66
N THR A 71 8.90 -9.95 -2.85
CA THR A 71 9.76 -8.99 -3.57
C THR A 71 9.57 -9.09 -5.07
N SER A 72 9.73 -8.00 -5.80
CA SER A 72 9.63 -7.97 -7.27
C SER A 72 11.00 -7.92 -7.95
N ARG A 73 12.08 -8.13 -7.18
CA ARG A 73 13.47 -8.10 -7.64
C ARG A 73 14.23 -9.31 -7.14
N GLU A 74 15.18 -9.76 -7.95
CA GLU A 74 16.13 -10.79 -7.54
C GLU A 74 17.02 -10.28 -6.39
N TYR A 75 17.32 -11.17 -5.44
CA TYR A 75 18.25 -10.85 -4.36
C TYR A 75 19.69 -10.92 -4.84
N VAL A 76 20.41 -9.81 -4.71
CA VAL A 76 21.84 -9.72 -5.01
C VAL A 76 22.60 -9.64 -3.68
N VAL A 77 23.51 -10.58 -3.45
CA VAL A 77 24.31 -10.65 -2.22
C VAL A 77 25.14 -9.37 -2.06
N GLY A 78 25.08 -8.77 -0.87
CA GLY A 78 25.77 -7.52 -0.55
C GLY A 78 24.99 -6.25 -0.92
N GLU A 79 23.78 -6.39 -1.48
CA GLU A 79 22.87 -5.27 -1.73
C GLU A 79 21.66 -5.33 -0.79
N PRO A 80 21.21 -4.18 -0.26
CA PRO A 80 20.00 -4.13 0.55
C PRO A 80 18.77 -4.49 -0.27
N ILE A 81 17.86 -5.27 0.30
CA ILE A 81 16.65 -5.77 -0.37
C ILE A 81 15.40 -5.43 0.45
N SER A 82 14.39 -4.94 -0.26
CA SER A 82 13.06 -4.69 0.29
C SER A 82 12.20 -5.94 0.15
N LEU A 83 11.61 -6.35 1.28
CA LEU A 83 10.58 -7.37 1.36
C LEU A 83 9.26 -6.72 1.78
N LEU A 84 8.14 -7.19 1.23
CA LEU A 84 6.80 -6.67 1.50
C LEU A 84 5.97 -7.71 2.26
N LYS A 85 5.13 -7.25 3.20
CA LYS A 85 4.05 -8.04 3.81
C LYS A 85 2.83 -7.19 4.07
N ASN A 86 1.66 -7.81 4.06
CA ASN A 86 0.46 -7.18 4.60
C ASN A 86 0.36 -7.46 6.11
N ASP A 87 0.06 -6.44 6.90
CA ASP A 87 -0.30 -6.63 8.30
C ASP A 87 -1.77 -7.06 8.46
N LYS A 88 -2.20 -7.30 9.70
CA LYS A 88 -3.58 -7.73 10.01
C LYS A 88 -4.64 -6.69 9.64
N ASP A 89 -4.24 -5.42 9.51
CA ASP A 89 -5.10 -4.29 9.15
C ASP A 89 -4.98 -3.98 7.64
N GLY A 90 -4.41 -4.90 6.85
CA GLY A 90 -4.31 -4.81 5.40
C GLY A 90 -3.36 -3.71 4.92
N ASN A 91 -2.52 -3.15 5.80
CA ASN A 91 -1.47 -2.22 5.41
C ASN A 91 -0.34 -3.00 4.74
N CYS A 92 0.18 -2.47 3.63
CA CYS A 92 1.40 -2.98 3.02
C CYS A 92 2.62 -2.39 3.76
N ILE A 93 3.41 -3.26 4.36
CA ILE A 93 4.62 -2.92 5.11
C ILE A 93 5.84 -3.29 4.27
N GLU A 94 6.76 -2.35 4.11
CA GLU A 94 8.09 -2.59 3.56
C GLU A 94 9.08 -2.87 4.69
N TYR A 95 9.91 -3.88 4.51
CA TYR A 95 11.03 -4.26 5.37
C TYR A 95 12.31 -4.23 4.55
N LEU A 96 13.21 -3.30 4.86
CA LEU A 96 14.52 -3.26 4.22
C LEU A 96 15.51 -4.09 5.02
N PHE A 97 16.09 -5.08 4.38
CA PHE A 97 17.20 -5.87 4.91
C PHE A 97 18.51 -5.45 4.26
N ASN A 98 19.59 -5.49 5.01
CA ASN A 98 20.96 -5.46 4.50
C ASN A 98 21.68 -6.70 5.02
N ASP A 99 22.02 -7.61 4.11
CA ASP A 99 22.33 -9.01 4.45
C ASP A 99 21.22 -9.62 5.33
N ASN A 100 21.55 -10.04 6.56
CA ASN A 100 20.62 -10.65 7.51
C ASN A 100 20.11 -9.65 8.58
N GLU A 101 20.42 -8.37 8.45
CA GLU A 101 20.01 -7.35 9.41
C GLU A 101 18.80 -6.56 8.89
N LEU A 102 17.74 -6.49 9.69
CA LEU A 102 16.62 -5.60 9.40
C LEU A 102 17.06 -4.16 9.69
N VAL A 103 17.13 -3.35 8.63
CA VAL A 103 17.52 -1.95 8.69
C VAL A 103 16.34 -1.08 9.13
N TYR A 104 15.19 -1.26 8.48
CA TYR A 104 13.94 -0.61 8.87
C TYR A 104 12.71 -1.41 8.45
N SER A 105 11.59 -1.09 9.09
CA SER A 105 10.24 -1.41 8.61
C SER A 105 9.40 -0.15 8.54
N THR A 106 8.55 0.00 7.52
CA THR A 106 7.70 1.18 7.33
C THR A 106 6.40 0.83 6.62
N ILE A 107 5.35 1.62 6.86
CA ILE A 107 4.08 1.45 6.14
C ILE A 107 4.22 2.10 4.77
N LEU A 108 4.26 1.29 3.72
CA LEU A 108 4.29 1.75 2.34
C LEU A 108 2.90 2.22 1.90
N PHE A 109 1.88 1.39 2.12
CA PHE A 109 0.48 1.71 1.85
C PHE A 109 -0.39 1.44 3.06
N LYS A 110 -1.06 2.48 3.55
CA LYS A 110 -1.92 2.39 4.72
C LYS A 110 -3.38 2.26 4.31
N ASN A 111 -4.07 1.31 4.90
CA ASN A 111 -5.47 1.01 4.66
C ASN A 111 -6.38 1.81 5.60
N GLY A 112 -7.68 1.89 5.28
CA GLY A 112 -8.70 2.53 6.12
C GLY A 112 -8.48 4.03 6.35
N LEU A 113 -7.80 4.70 5.43
CA LEU A 113 -7.48 6.14 5.53
C LEU A 113 -8.67 7.03 5.17
N LYS A 114 -8.58 8.28 5.60
CA LYS A 114 -9.42 9.40 5.16
C LYS A 114 -8.57 10.39 4.37
N LYS A 115 -9.23 11.12 3.45
CA LYS A 115 -8.59 12.24 2.75
C LYS A 115 -7.99 13.23 3.76
N GLY A 116 -6.71 13.55 3.56
CA GLY A 116 -5.93 14.45 4.42
C GLY A 116 -5.09 13.75 5.48
N ASP A 117 -5.31 12.45 5.73
CA ASP A 117 -4.45 11.66 6.60
C ASP A 117 -3.02 11.62 6.04
N LYS A 118 -2.04 11.60 6.95
CA LYS A 118 -0.61 11.64 6.66
C LYS A 118 0.13 10.61 7.50
N TRP A 119 1.23 10.08 6.97
CA TRP A 119 2.17 9.25 7.72
C TRP A 119 3.57 9.37 7.13
N ASN A 120 4.58 8.96 7.91
CA ASN A 120 5.96 8.93 7.46
C ASN A 120 6.30 7.55 6.89
N TYR A 121 6.89 7.56 5.70
CA TYR A 121 7.49 6.44 5.01
C TYR A 121 9.02 6.57 5.05
N LYS A 122 9.72 5.45 5.25
CA LYS A 122 11.20 5.40 5.21
C LYS A 122 11.66 4.85 3.87
N ALA A 123 12.60 5.54 3.22
CA ALA A 123 13.17 5.12 1.96
C ALA A 123 14.69 5.04 2.05
N ALA A 124 15.30 3.98 1.50
CA ALA A 124 16.72 3.99 1.20
C ALA A 124 16.99 4.81 -0.08
N VAL A 125 17.91 5.76 0.02
CA VAL A 125 18.40 6.56 -1.11
C VAL A 125 19.85 6.18 -1.37
N PHE A 126 20.09 5.54 -2.51
CA PHE A 126 21.41 5.04 -2.89
C PHE A 126 22.26 6.15 -3.52
N THR A 127 23.54 6.19 -3.17
CA THR A 127 24.48 7.22 -3.67
C THR A 127 25.08 6.79 -5.01
N ASP A 128 24.96 7.62 -6.05
CA ASP A 128 25.70 7.51 -7.32
C ASP A 128 25.72 6.10 -7.98
N GLY A 129 24.64 5.33 -7.84
CA GLY A 129 24.53 3.99 -8.40
C GLY A 129 25.30 2.90 -7.64
N ASP A 130 25.92 3.24 -6.50
CA ASP A 130 26.50 2.28 -5.56
C ASP A 130 25.40 1.76 -4.63
N TYR A 131 24.81 0.61 -4.98
CA TYR A 131 23.76 -0.02 -4.19
C TYR A 131 24.21 -0.51 -2.80
N SER A 132 25.51 -0.51 -2.51
CA SER A 132 26.04 -0.83 -1.17
C SER A 132 26.04 0.36 -0.22
N LYS A 133 25.87 1.60 -0.73
CA LYS A 133 25.85 2.83 0.06
C LYS A 133 24.52 3.54 -0.08
N TYR A 134 23.84 3.70 1.04
CA TYR A 134 22.55 4.37 1.09
C TYR A 134 22.36 5.14 2.38
N GLU A 135 21.51 6.15 2.30
CA GLU A 135 21.00 6.88 3.45
C GLU A 135 19.51 6.57 3.62
N ILE A 136 19.03 6.62 4.86
CA ILE A 136 17.61 6.46 5.15
C ILE A 136 16.98 7.84 5.28
N GLU A 137 16.04 8.13 4.39
CA GLU A 137 15.22 9.33 4.43
C GLU A 137 13.82 9.01 4.96
N GLU A 138 13.26 9.92 5.76
CA GLU A 138 11.83 9.92 6.07
C GLU A 138 11.09 10.89 5.15
N ARG A 139 9.98 10.42 4.59
CA ARG A 139 9.13 11.16 3.64
C ARG A 139 7.69 11.12 4.12
N GLU A 140 6.99 12.25 4.07
CA GLU A 140 5.56 12.27 4.35
C GLU A 140 4.79 11.76 3.13
N ILE A 141 3.90 10.79 3.35
CA ILE A 141 2.87 10.40 2.39
C ILE A 141 1.54 10.97 2.87
N LYS A 142 0.73 11.47 1.94
CA LYS A 142 -0.57 12.06 2.20
C LYS A 142 -1.65 11.36 1.38
N CYS A 143 -2.77 11.02 2.01
CA CYS A 143 -3.98 10.59 1.29
C CYS A 143 -4.68 11.81 0.68
N ILE A 144 -4.85 11.81 -0.63
CA ILE A 144 -5.48 12.92 -1.37
C ILE A 144 -6.94 12.63 -1.78
N VAL A 145 -7.32 11.35 -1.86
CA VAL A 145 -8.68 10.88 -2.17
C VAL A 145 -8.88 9.43 -1.71
N THR A 146 -10.12 9.01 -1.39
CA THR A 146 -10.44 7.65 -0.91
C THR A 146 -11.43 6.89 -1.80
N ASP A 147 -12.15 7.58 -2.69
CA ASP A 147 -13.26 7.00 -3.45
C ASP A 147 -13.27 7.54 -4.90
N SER A 148 -12.11 7.53 -5.55
CA SER A 148 -11.98 8.02 -6.93
C SER A 148 -12.21 6.89 -7.92
N LEU A 149 -13.12 7.06 -8.87
CA LEU A 149 -13.23 6.16 -10.01
C LEU A 149 -12.07 6.43 -10.98
N ILE A 150 -11.24 5.42 -11.23
CA ILE A 150 -10.14 5.45 -12.19
C ILE A 150 -10.42 4.41 -13.28
N SER A 151 -10.53 4.89 -14.52
CA SER A 151 -10.70 4.04 -15.70
C SER A 151 -9.34 3.74 -16.34
N THR A 152 -9.07 2.47 -16.60
CA THR A 152 -7.87 1.99 -17.32
C THR A 152 -8.28 0.93 -18.35
N PRO A 153 -7.35 0.47 -19.23
CA PRO A 153 -7.64 -0.64 -20.13
C PRO A 153 -8.05 -1.95 -19.41
N ALA A 154 -7.58 -2.16 -18.18
CA ALA A 154 -7.94 -3.31 -17.35
C ALA A 154 -9.36 -3.24 -16.76
N GLY A 155 -9.99 -2.05 -16.78
CA GLY A 155 -11.33 -1.83 -16.22
C GLY A 155 -11.47 -0.54 -15.43
N ASP A 156 -12.57 -0.44 -14.70
CA ASP A 156 -12.89 0.68 -13.83
C ASP A 156 -12.70 0.28 -12.36
N PHE A 157 -11.96 1.10 -11.61
CA PHE A 157 -11.60 0.79 -10.23
C PHE A 157 -11.94 1.95 -9.29
N ILE A 158 -12.44 1.64 -8.10
CA ILE A 158 -12.53 2.62 -7.01
C ILE A 158 -11.19 2.62 -6.28
N CYS A 159 -10.55 3.78 -6.25
CA CYS A 159 -9.19 3.93 -5.76
C CYS A 159 -9.07 4.94 -4.62
N VAL A 160 -8.10 4.64 -3.75
CA VAL A 160 -7.47 5.58 -2.82
C VAL A 160 -6.24 6.18 -3.51
N GLY A 161 -6.06 7.49 -3.42
CA GLY A 161 -4.92 8.22 -3.99
C GLY A 161 -3.96 8.71 -2.91
N PHE A 162 -2.66 8.52 -3.16
CA PHE A 162 -1.55 8.93 -2.31
C PHE A 162 -0.63 9.90 -3.05
N GLU A 163 -0.13 10.89 -2.33
CA GLU A 163 0.83 11.89 -2.82
C GLU A 163 2.08 11.85 -1.94
N TYR A 164 3.25 11.89 -2.57
CA TYR A 164 4.55 12.05 -1.90
C TYR A 164 5.56 12.74 -2.79
N HIS A 165 6.62 13.30 -2.19
CA HIS A 165 7.62 14.12 -2.88
C HIS A 165 9.03 13.52 -2.76
N PRO A 166 9.46 12.66 -3.70
CA PRO A 166 10.83 12.16 -3.70
C PRO A 166 11.81 13.24 -4.15
N GLY A 167 13.06 13.19 -3.66
CA GLY A 167 14.12 14.10 -4.10
C GLY A 167 14.10 15.48 -3.44
N GLY A 168 13.34 15.67 -2.35
CA GLY A 168 13.35 16.87 -1.53
C GLY A 168 12.68 18.09 -2.18
N PHE A 169 13.07 19.27 -1.71
CA PHE A 169 12.47 20.55 -2.08
C PHE A 169 13.52 21.51 -2.63
N GLN A 170 13.11 22.30 -3.61
CA GLN A 170 13.86 23.42 -4.16
C GLN A 170 14.01 24.54 -3.12
N SER A 171 14.94 25.46 -3.38
CA SER A 171 15.18 26.62 -2.51
C SER A 171 13.96 27.53 -2.31
N ASN A 172 13.01 27.52 -3.24
CA ASN A 172 11.75 28.27 -3.16
C ASN A 172 10.65 27.54 -2.37
N GLY A 173 10.91 26.31 -1.91
CA GLY A 173 9.97 25.48 -1.16
C GLY A 173 9.11 24.54 -2.01
N ASP A 174 9.25 24.55 -3.33
CA ASP A 174 8.52 23.62 -4.21
C ASP A 174 9.19 22.23 -4.19
N PRO A 175 8.42 21.13 -4.27
CA PRO A 175 9.01 19.80 -4.35
C PRO A 175 9.76 19.64 -5.69
N ASN A 176 10.90 18.92 -5.71
CA ASN A 176 11.57 18.61 -6.98
C ASN A 176 10.74 17.66 -7.85
N HIS A 177 10.10 16.70 -7.20
CA HIS A 177 9.20 15.75 -7.84
C HIS A 177 7.95 15.55 -7.00
N THR A 178 6.82 15.31 -7.66
CA THR A 178 5.59 14.85 -7.02
C THR A 178 5.16 13.54 -7.64
N MET A 179 4.96 12.53 -6.81
CA MET A 179 4.47 11.22 -7.20
C MET A 179 3.04 11.06 -6.68
N ILE A 180 2.13 10.65 -7.54
CA ILE A 180 0.74 10.34 -7.19
C ILE A 180 0.43 8.91 -7.57
N GLN A 181 0.01 8.10 -6.60
CA GLN A 181 -0.34 6.69 -6.81
C GLN A 181 -1.80 6.44 -6.44
N PHE A 182 -2.53 5.77 -7.32
CA PHE A 182 -3.90 5.33 -7.09
C PHE A 182 -3.92 3.81 -6.93
N LEU A 183 -4.40 3.34 -5.78
CA LEU A 183 -4.51 1.93 -5.46
C LEU A 183 -5.96 1.54 -5.26
N SER A 184 -6.35 0.36 -5.73
CA SER A 184 -7.67 -0.23 -5.48
C SER A 184 -7.55 -1.44 -4.56
N GLU A 185 -8.48 -1.56 -3.62
CA GLU A 185 -8.53 -2.67 -2.67
C GLU A 185 -8.51 -4.02 -3.40
N ASN A 186 -7.64 -4.91 -2.95
CA ASN A 186 -7.47 -6.25 -3.50
C ASN A 186 -7.10 -6.27 -4.99
N ILE A 187 -6.54 -5.17 -5.50
CA ILE A 187 -5.99 -5.07 -6.85
C ILE A 187 -4.55 -4.59 -6.78
N GLY A 188 -4.22 -3.55 -6.02
CA GLY A 188 -2.89 -2.93 -6.04
C GLY A 188 -2.89 -1.60 -6.80
N ILE A 189 -1.75 -1.26 -7.40
CA ILE A 189 -1.56 0.02 -8.11
C ILE A 189 -2.33 -0.03 -9.43
N VAL A 190 -3.27 0.90 -9.60
CA VAL A 190 -4.07 1.05 -10.83
C VAL A 190 -3.48 2.14 -11.73
N LYS A 191 -2.95 3.20 -11.11
CA LYS A 191 -2.36 4.33 -11.83
C LYS A 191 -1.25 4.98 -11.00
N HIS A 192 -0.19 5.43 -11.67
CA HIS A 192 0.88 6.21 -11.07
C HIS A 192 1.23 7.39 -11.98
N MET A 193 1.41 8.57 -11.40
CA MET A 193 1.78 9.80 -12.10
C MET A 193 3.01 10.40 -11.44
N HIS A 194 3.98 10.81 -12.25
CA HIS A 194 5.20 11.50 -11.83
C HIS A 194 5.22 12.89 -12.47
N TYR A 195 5.18 13.90 -11.61
CA TYR A 195 5.37 15.30 -12.00
C TYR A 195 6.77 15.76 -11.64
N GLU A 196 7.35 16.54 -12.54
CA GLU A 196 8.57 17.30 -12.29
C GLU A 196 8.22 18.77 -12.11
N HIS A 197 9.02 19.44 -11.28
CA HIS A 197 8.90 20.86 -11.04
C HIS A 197 10.25 21.51 -11.30
N ASP A 198 10.27 22.62 -12.02
CA ASP A 198 11.48 23.41 -12.25
C ASP A 198 11.11 24.89 -12.38
N ASN A 199 11.71 25.73 -11.53
CA ASN A 199 11.53 27.19 -11.54
C ASN A 199 10.06 27.66 -11.54
N GLY A 200 9.18 26.93 -10.85
CA GLY A 200 7.75 27.22 -10.75
C GLY A 200 6.88 26.62 -11.86
N ASP A 201 7.47 26.01 -12.89
CA ASP A 201 6.75 25.22 -13.88
C ASP A 201 6.54 23.80 -13.35
N THR A 202 5.40 23.19 -13.71
CA THR A 202 5.05 21.81 -13.36
C THR A 202 4.54 21.08 -14.59
N TRP A 203 5.06 19.89 -14.87
CA TRP A 203 4.60 19.06 -15.97
C TRP A 203 4.54 17.58 -15.57
N LEU A 204 3.64 16.85 -16.24
CA LEU A 204 3.57 15.39 -16.13
C LEU A 204 4.75 14.79 -16.90
N PHE A 205 5.72 14.23 -16.19
CA PHE A 205 6.90 13.58 -16.77
C PHE A 205 6.59 12.15 -17.20
N ALA A 206 5.87 11.40 -16.36
CA ALA A 206 5.47 10.04 -16.66
C ALA A 206 4.10 9.70 -16.08
N GLU A 207 3.37 8.87 -16.81
CA GLU A 207 2.13 8.23 -16.37
C GLU A 207 2.24 6.73 -16.60
N THR A 208 1.90 5.94 -15.59
CA THR A 208 1.78 4.49 -15.66
C THR A 208 0.33 4.10 -15.38
N VAL A 209 -0.27 3.26 -16.23
CA VAL A 209 -1.64 2.77 -16.09
C VAL A 209 -1.69 1.24 -16.14
N LEU A 210 -2.59 0.65 -15.36
CA LEU A 210 -2.82 -0.79 -15.34
C LEU A 210 -3.56 -1.24 -16.61
N VAL A 211 -2.96 -2.17 -17.35
CA VAL A 211 -3.48 -2.68 -18.61
C VAL A 211 -4.09 -4.07 -18.45
N ASP A 212 -3.49 -4.91 -17.60
CA ASP A 212 -3.97 -6.26 -17.32
C ASP A 212 -3.47 -6.71 -15.93
N TYR A 213 -4.16 -7.67 -15.31
CA TYR A 213 -3.75 -8.21 -14.02
C TYR A 213 -4.32 -9.61 -13.75
N THR A 214 -3.62 -10.36 -12.91
CA THR A 214 -4.11 -11.58 -12.26
C THR A 214 -3.97 -11.41 -10.76
N VAL A 215 -5.06 -11.56 -10.01
CA VAL A 215 -5.05 -11.58 -8.54
C VAL A 215 -5.86 -12.78 -8.06
N ASN A 216 -5.23 -13.64 -7.26
CA ASN A 216 -5.88 -14.77 -6.61
C ASN A 216 -6.35 -14.36 -5.21
N ASN A 217 -7.60 -14.73 -4.90
CA ASN A 217 -8.27 -14.46 -3.62
C ASN A 217 -8.37 -15.71 -2.76
#